data_AF-A0A956P1Q5-F1
#
_entry.id   AF-A0A956P1Q5-F1
#
_cell.length_a   1.000
_cell.length_b   1.000
_cell.length_c   1.000
_cell.angle_alpha   90.00
_cell.angle_beta   90.00
_cell.angle_gamma   90.00
#
_symmetry.space_group_name_H-M   'P 1'
#
loop_
_entity.id
_entity.type
_entity.pdbx_description
1 polymer ?
#
loop_
_entity_poly.entity_id
_entity_poly.type
_entity_poly.pdbx_seq_one_letter_code
_entity_poly.pdbx_strand_id
1 'polypeptide(L)'
;MGLRPSVALIALLCPVGLAAQDTLALDLPTIMRGPETVGRSPSGVRWTPDGAWIHFSWLPPGTDWRRSSEPYRIRARPGAVPEPVSPALQDSLAPALASGLRTRDGRRKYVG
;
A
#
# COMPACT_ATOMS: atom_id res chain seq x y z
N MET A 1 -9.39 -44.99 -42.00
CA MET A 1 -10.35 -45.05 -40.87
C MET A 1 -9.56 -45.30 -39.60
N GLY A 2 -9.56 -44.34 -38.67
CA GLY A 2 -8.76 -44.38 -37.44
C GLY A 2 -8.70 -42.99 -36.80
N LEU A 3 -9.77 -42.61 -36.12
CA LEU A 3 -9.97 -41.31 -35.47
C LEU A 3 -8.97 -41.16 -34.31
N ARG A 4 -8.24 -40.04 -34.26
CA ARG A 4 -7.36 -39.67 -33.14
C ARG A 4 -8.25 -39.31 -31.94
N PRO A 5 -7.99 -39.78 -30.71
CA PRO A 5 -8.71 -39.30 -29.54
C PRO A 5 -8.18 -37.91 -29.16
N SER A 6 -8.92 -36.88 -29.59
CA SER A 6 -8.75 -35.52 -29.09
C SER A 6 -9.17 -35.46 -27.63
N VAL A 7 -8.21 -35.33 -26.72
CA VAL A 7 -8.48 -35.02 -25.31
C VAL A 7 -8.99 -33.58 -25.24
N ALA A 8 -10.31 -33.42 -25.10
CA ALA A 8 -10.92 -32.13 -24.83
C ALA A 8 -10.66 -31.75 -23.36
N LEU A 9 -9.72 -30.83 -23.14
CA LEU A 9 -9.48 -30.21 -21.85
C LEU A 9 -10.61 -29.21 -21.58
N ILE A 10 -11.55 -29.57 -20.71
CA ILE A 10 -12.59 -28.66 -20.22
C ILE A 10 -11.90 -27.63 -19.32
N ALA A 11 -11.74 -26.42 -19.83
CA ALA A 11 -11.27 -25.28 -19.05
C ALA A 11 -12.36 -24.90 -18.05
N LEU A 12 -12.07 -25.10 -16.76
CA LEU A 12 -12.90 -24.68 -15.64
C LEU A 12 -12.99 -23.14 -15.67
N LEU A 13 -14.14 -22.60 -16.09
CA LEU A 13 -14.49 -21.19 -15.91
C LEU A 13 -14.69 -20.95 -14.42
N CYS A 14 -13.62 -20.54 -13.74
CA CYS A 14 -13.69 -20.03 -12.37
C CYS A 14 -14.26 -18.60 -12.45
N PRO A 15 -15.48 -18.33 -11.93
CA PRO A 15 -15.92 -16.95 -11.82
C PRO A 15 -15.06 -16.29 -10.75
N VAL A 16 -14.13 -15.45 -11.19
CA VAL A 16 -13.45 -14.49 -10.31
C VAL A 16 -14.55 -13.57 -9.81
N GLY A 17 -14.95 -13.70 -8.55
CA GLY A 17 -15.96 -12.84 -7.95
C GLY A 17 -15.51 -11.39 -8.08
N LEU A 18 -16.21 -10.59 -8.89
CA LEU A 18 -16.12 -9.14 -8.81
C LEU A 18 -16.66 -8.76 -7.42
N ALA A 19 -15.76 -8.49 -6.48
CA ALA A 19 -16.15 -7.75 -5.28
C ALA A 19 -16.74 -6.42 -5.74
N ALA A 20 -18.02 -6.19 -5.44
CA ALA A 20 -18.64 -4.91 -5.68
C ALA A 20 -17.80 -3.84 -4.96
N GLN A 21 -17.24 -2.91 -5.74
CA GLN A 21 -16.63 -1.73 -5.15
C GLN A 21 -17.77 -0.91 -4.56
N ASP A 22 -17.79 -0.77 -3.24
CA ASP A 22 -18.73 0.10 -2.54
C ASP A 22 -18.35 1.54 -2.92
N THR A 23 -18.95 2.04 -4.01
CA THR A 23 -18.72 3.39 -4.51
C THR A 23 -19.16 4.36 -3.42
N LEU A 24 -18.20 5.05 -2.81
CA LEU A 24 -18.47 6.09 -1.83
C LEU A 24 -19.41 7.14 -2.45
N ALA A 25 -20.68 7.15 -2.02
CA ALA A 25 -21.64 8.16 -2.46
C ALA A 25 -21.26 9.52 -1.86
N LEU A 26 -20.96 10.50 -2.71
CA LEU A 26 -20.59 11.85 -2.28
C LEU A 26 -21.83 12.68 -1.92
N ASP A 27 -22.52 12.31 -0.82
CA ASP A 27 -23.68 13.01 -0.29
C ASP A 27 -23.37 13.79 1.01
N LEU A 28 -24.31 14.65 1.44
CA LEU A 28 -24.14 15.46 2.65
C LEU A 28 -23.85 14.62 3.91
N PRO A 29 -24.59 13.53 4.21
CA PRO A 29 -24.26 12.65 5.33
C PRO A 29 -22.83 12.09 5.27
N THR A 30 -22.34 11.72 4.10
CA THR A 30 -20.99 11.16 3.91
C THR A 30 -19.90 12.21 4.09
N ILE A 31 -20.14 13.45 3.63
CA ILE A 31 -19.22 14.58 3.84
C ILE A 31 -19.19 14.99 5.31
N MET A 32 -20.34 15.02 5.99
CA MET A 32 -20.44 15.40 7.41
C MET A 32 -19.77 14.41 8.38
N ARG A 33 -19.51 13.17 7.95
CA ARG A 33 -18.77 12.16 8.73
C ARG A 33 -17.29 12.50 8.92
N GLY A 34 -16.76 13.46 8.14
CA GLY A 34 -15.44 14.05 8.36
C GLY A 34 -14.28 13.14 7.94
N PRO A 35 -13.11 13.21 8.61
CA PRO A 35 -11.89 12.49 8.21
C PRO A 35 -12.03 10.96 8.18
N GLU A 36 -13.04 10.41 8.85
CA GLU A 36 -13.35 8.97 8.81
C GLU A 36 -13.67 8.50 7.38
N THR A 37 -14.25 9.38 6.57
CA THR A 37 -14.65 9.08 5.18
C THR A 37 -13.45 8.90 4.25
N VAL A 38 -12.39 9.69 4.45
CA VAL A 38 -11.24 9.77 3.52
C VAL A 38 -9.90 9.37 4.15
N GLY A 39 -9.89 9.12 5.46
CA GLY A 39 -8.68 8.93 6.25
C GLY A 39 -7.96 10.25 6.55
N ARG A 40 -6.76 10.15 7.14
CA ARG A 40 -5.82 11.29 7.24
C ARG A 40 -4.84 11.29 6.09
N SER A 41 -4.26 12.45 5.79
CA SER A 41 -3.12 12.52 4.87
C SER A 41 -1.90 11.79 5.45
N PRO A 42 -1.14 11.01 4.64
CA PRO A 42 0.13 10.44 5.05
C PRO A 42 1.14 11.50 5.52
N SER A 43 1.94 11.16 6.53
CA SER A 43 2.98 12.03 7.07
C SER A 43 4.30 11.27 7.25
N GLY A 44 5.42 11.99 7.39
CA GLY A 44 6.73 11.36 7.60
C GLY A 44 7.19 10.49 6.44
N VAL A 45 6.84 10.87 5.20
CA VAL A 45 7.13 10.10 3.98
C VAL A 45 8.62 9.90 3.79
N ARG A 46 9.04 8.65 3.61
CA ARG A 46 10.44 8.26 3.47
C ARG A 46 10.61 7.08 2.52
N TRP A 47 11.56 7.23 1.60
CA TRP A 47 11.92 6.17 0.66
C TRP A 47 12.95 5.22 1.25
N THR A 48 12.87 3.94 0.88
CA THR A 48 14.02 3.04 1.05
C THR A 48 15.13 3.40 0.07
N PRO A 49 16.41 3.15 0.41
CA PRO A 49 17.54 3.54 -0.44
C PRO A 49 17.54 2.90 -1.84
N ASP A 50 16.97 1.70 -1.97
CA ASP A 50 16.81 0.98 -3.23
C ASP A 50 15.58 1.46 -4.04
N GLY A 51 14.81 2.41 -3.52
CA GLY A 51 13.60 2.94 -4.14
C GLY A 51 12.42 1.97 -4.17
N ALA A 52 12.54 0.78 -3.56
CA ALA A 52 11.53 -0.27 -3.68
C ALA A 52 10.27 0.00 -2.83
N TRP A 53 10.40 0.80 -1.77
CA TRP A 53 9.35 1.05 -0.79
C TRP A 53 9.30 2.52 -0.35
N ILE A 54 8.10 2.95 0.01
CA ILE A 54 7.82 4.23 0.65
C ILE A 54 7.18 3.95 1.99
N HIS A 55 7.74 4.48 3.07
CA HIS A 55 7.26 4.38 4.44
C HIS A 55 6.65 5.70 4.88
N PHE A 56 5.59 5.65 5.67
CA PHE A 56 4.89 6.85 6.16
C PHE A 56 4.00 6.48 7.34
N SER A 57 3.57 7.48 8.11
CA SER A 57 2.53 7.32 9.14
C SER A 57 1.18 7.70 8.56
N TRP A 58 0.16 6.85 8.74
CA TRP A 58 -1.15 7.03 8.14
C TRP A 58 -2.29 6.49 9.02
N LEU A 59 -3.47 7.06 8.84
CA LEU A 59 -4.73 6.54 9.36
C LEU A 59 -5.67 6.36 8.17
N PRO A 60 -5.98 5.12 7.75
CA PRO A 60 -6.76 4.88 6.54
C PRO A 60 -8.22 5.35 6.67
N PRO A 61 -8.95 5.48 5.55
CA PRO A 61 -10.39 5.69 5.59
C PRO A 61 -11.09 4.52 6.31
N GLY A 62 -12.24 4.80 6.93
CA GLY A 62 -13.01 3.83 7.70
C GLY A 62 -12.49 3.55 9.11
N THR A 63 -11.39 4.18 9.53
CA THR A 63 -10.89 4.09 10.91
C THR A 63 -11.47 5.20 11.78
N ASP A 64 -11.66 4.93 13.08
CA ASP A 64 -12.08 5.94 14.08
C ASP A 64 -11.11 7.14 14.05
N TRP A 65 -11.65 8.34 13.84
CA TRP A 65 -10.86 9.59 13.76
C TRP A 65 -10.09 9.91 15.04
N ARG A 66 -10.43 9.34 16.19
CA ARG A 66 -9.71 9.52 17.46
C ARG A 66 -8.42 8.71 17.53
N ARG A 67 -8.26 7.72 16.64
CA ARG A 67 -7.03 6.94 16.56
C ARG A 67 -5.86 7.81 16.10
N SER A 68 -4.68 7.45 16.61
CA SER A 68 -3.41 7.95 16.13
C SER A 68 -3.05 7.29 14.80
N SER A 69 -2.23 7.98 13.99
CA SER A 69 -1.67 7.38 12.78
C SER A 69 -0.71 6.25 13.13
N GLU A 70 -0.74 5.20 12.33
CA GLU A 70 0.08 4.00 12.48
C GLU A 70 1.11 3.93 11.34
N PRO A 71 2.23 3.21 11.52
CA PRO A 71 3.23 3.07 10.48
C PRO A 71 2.74 2.17 9.35
N TYR A 72 2.83 2.67 8.11
CA TYR A 72 2.50 1.97 6.88
C TYR A 72 3.67 2.02 5.89
N ARG A 73 3.65 1.11 4.92
CA ARG A 73 4.51 1.14 3.75
C ARG A 73 3.76 0.78 2.48
N ILE A 74 4.29 1.18 1.33
CA ILE A 74 3.75 0.84 0.02
C ILE A 74 4.90 0.55 -0.95
N ARG A 75 4.71 -0.41 -1.86
CA ARG A 75 5.66 -0.62 -2.96
C ARG A 75 5.63 0.59 -3.90
N ALA A 76 6.79 1.04 -4.37
CA ALA A 76 6.91 2.10 -5.35
C ALA A 76 6.60 1.61 -6.78
N ARG A 77 5.40 1.05 -6.98
CA ARG A 77 4.92 0.57 -8.28
C ARG A 77 3.44 0.90 -8.45
N PRO A 78 2.96 1.09 -9.70
CA PRO A 78 1.55 1.33 -9.96
C PRO A 78 0.66 0.22 -9.39
N GLY A 79 -0.49 0.62 -8.83
CA GLY A 79 -1.47 -0.31 -8.27
C GLY A 79 -1.06 -0.99 -6.95
N ALA A 80 0.06 -0.59 -6.34
CA ALA A 80 0.39 -1.06 -5.00
C ALA A 80 -0.63 -0.56 -3.96
N VAL A 81 -0.84 -1.36 -2.91
CA VAL A 81 -1.73 -1.03 -1.80
C VAL A 81 -0.87 -0.84 -0.54
N PRO A 82 -1.14 0.19 0.29
CA PRO A 82 -0.46 0.34 1.57
C PRO A 82 -0.68 -0.86 2.49
N GLU A 83 0.38 -1.27 3.17
CA GLU A 83 0.37 -2.33 4.18
C GLU A 83 0.90 -1.81 5.52
N PRO A 84 0.30 -2.22 6.65
CA PRO A 84 0.78 -1.84 7.97
C PRO A 84 2.17 -2.42 8.22
N VAL A 85 3.01 -1.67 8.93
CA VAL A 85 4.36 -2.10 9.31
C VAL A 85 4.28 -2.79 10.67
N SER A 86 4.71 -4.05 10.74
CA SER A 86 4.79 -4.75 12.03
C SER A 86 5.89 -4.16 12.92
N PRO A 87 5.78 -4.26 14.26
CA PRO A 87 6.81 -3.76 15.17
C PRO A 87 8.21 -4.32 14.86
N ALA A 88 8.32 -5.63 14.61
CA ALA A 88 9.60 -6.27 14.27
C ALA A 88 10.23 -5.71 12.97
N LEU A 89 9.39 -5.38 11.98
CA LEU A 89 9.85 -4.74 10.76
C LEU A 89 10.28 -3.30 11.03
N GLN A 90 9.54 -2.55 11.85
CA GLN A 90 9.88 -1.19 12.23
C GLN A 90 11.25 -1.11 12.91
N ASP A 91 11.54 -2.01 13.83
CA ASP A 91 12.85 -2.11 14.51
C ASP A 91 13.99 -2.37 13.50
N SER A 92 13.73 -3.25 12.52
CA SER A 92 14.68 -3.56 11.46
C SER A 92 14.92 -2.39 10.50
N LEU A 93 13.92 -1.52 10.32
CA LEU A 93 13.97 -0.38 9.42
C LEU A 93 14.62 0.87 10.03
N ALA A 94 14.65 0.99 11.35
CA ALA A 94 15.17 2.18 12.04
C ALA A 94 16.58 2.60 11.55
N PRO A 95 17.56 1.69 11.37
CA PRO A 95 18.88 2.06 10.85
C PRO A 95 18.87 2.46 9.36
N ALA A 96 17.98 1.86 8.56
CA ALA A 96 17.87 2.12 7.14
C ALA A 96 17.15 3.45 6.85
N LEU A 97 16.22 3.85 7.73
CA LEU A 97 15.43 5.07 7.63
C LEU A 97 16.07 6.27 8.36
N ALA A 98 17.04 6.06 9.26
CA ALA A 98 17.87 7.12 9.82
C ALA A 98 18.68 7.81 8.71
N SER A 99 18.13 8.89 8.15
CA SER A 99 18.72 9.61 7.02
C SER A 99 20.00 10.35 7.41
N GLY A 100 21.12 9.94 6.81
CA GLY A 100 22.07 10.91 6.28
C GLY A 100 21.63 11.33 4.87
N LEU A 101 21.85 12.59 4.50
CA LEU A 101 21.67 13.06 3.11
C LEU A 101 22.50 12.16 2.18
N ARG A 102 21.87 11.56 1.17
CA ARG A 102 22.57 10.79 0.13
C ARG A 102 22.46 11.51 -1.20
N THR A 103 23.51 11.44 -2.01
CA THR A 103 23.55 11.98 -3.38
C THR A 103 22.35 11.47 -4.20
N ARG A 104 21.90 12.25 -5.20
CA ARG A 104 20.79 11.91 -6.13
C ARG A 104 20.82 10.48 -6.69
N ASP A 105 22.00 9.92 -6.90
CA ASP A 105 22.21 8.54 -7.40
C ASP A 105 22.25 7.46 -6.29
N GLY A 106 22.00 7.81 -5.03
CA GLY A 106 21.97 6.89 -3.87
C GLY A 106 23.31 6.25 -3.47
N ARG A 107 24.35 6.40 -4.32
CA ARG A 107 25.64 5.70 -4.21
C ARG A 107 26.57 6.22 -3.12
N ARG A 108 26.35 7.43 -2.59
CA ARG A 108 27.24 8.05 -1.59
C ARG A 108 26.43 8.70 -0.48
N LYS A 109 26.88 8.49 0.76
CA LYS A 109 26.43 9.23 1.94
C LYS A 109 27.22 10.53 2.01
N TYR A 110 26.54 11.66 2.16
CA TYR A 110 27.16 12.91 2.55
C TYR A 110 27.45 12.83 4.04
N VAL A 111 28.73 12.92 4.41
CA VAL A 111 29.17 13.10 5.79
C VAL A 111 29.69 14.52 5.84
N GLY A 112 28.92 15.42 6.45
CA GLY A 112 29.29 16.79 6.76
C GLY A 112 29.31 16.98 8.26
#